data_AF-X1QSR4-F1
#
_entry.id   AF-X1QSR4-F1
#
_cell.length_a   1.000
_cell.length_b   1.000
_cell.length_c   1.000
_cell.angle_alpha   90.00
_cell.angle_beta   90.00
_cell.angle_gamma   90.00
#
_symmetry.space_group_name_H-M   'P 1'
#
loop_
_entity.id
_entity.type
_entity.pdbx_description
1 polymer ?
#
loop_
_entity_poly.entity_id
_entity_poly.type
_entity_poly.pdbx_seq_one_letter_code
_entity_poly.pdbx_strand_id
1 'polypeptide(L)' 'MGKGRNTKVIGVRVPDPVAARIKDLADRQGLTVSEWCKANLARAAGLLPDGEVRSHHKKR' A
#
# COMPACT_ATOMS: atom_id res chain seq x y z
N MET A 1 -6.21 6.17 23.77
CA MET A 1 -4.95 5.89 23.05
C MET A 1 -5.05 4.50 22.44
N GLY A 2 -5.37 4.42 21.14
CA GLY A 2 -5.49 3.13 20.44
C GLY A 2 -4.11 2.48 20.31
N LYS A 3 -3.98 1.21 20.73
CA LYS A 3 -2.77 0.39 20.55
C LYS A 3 -2.38 0.44 19.08
N GLY A 4 -1.32 1.17 18.73
CA GLY A 4 -0.76 1.17 17.39
C GLY A 4 -0.44 -0.27 17.02
N ARG A 5 -1.08 -0.78 15.96
CA ARG A 5 -0.80 -2.11 15.42
C ARG A 5 0.72 -2.17 15.17
N ASN A 6 1.38 -3.16 15.75
CA ASN A 6 2.81 -3.39 15.64
C ASN A 6 3.15 -3.66 14.16
N THR A 7 3.35 -2.60 13.39
CA THR A 7 3.52 -2.66 11.94
C THR A 7 4.94 -3.08 11.67
N LYS A 8 5.17 -4.40 11.57
CA LYS A 8 6.43 -4.94 11.06
C LYS A 8 6.65 -4.36 9.67
N VAL A 9 7.78 -3.68 9.47
CA VAL A 9 8.21 -3.25 8.15
C VAL A 9 8.53 -4.51 7.33
N ILE A 10 7.76 -4.75 6.28
CA ILE A 10 8.01 -5.87 5.36
C ILE A 10 8.88 -5.33 4.22
N GLY A 11 10.14 -5.76 4.18
CA GLY A 11 11.00 -5.52 3.02
C GLY A 11 10.59 -6.45 1.88
N VAL A 12 10.05 -5.90 0.79
CA VAL A 12 9.68 -6.66 -0.41
C VAL A 12 10.77 -6.51 -1.46
N ARG A 13 11.33 -7.62 -1.93
CA ARG A 13 12.25 -7.62 -3.09
C ARG A 13 11.44 -7.55 -4.37
N VAL A 14 11.80 -6.62 -5.23
CA VAL A 14 11.25 -6.47 -6.59
C VAL A 14 12.41 -6.40 -7.60
N PRO A 15 12.18 -6.78 -8.87
CA PRO A 15 13.19 -6.60 -9.91
C PRO A 15 13.59 -5.12 -10.08
N ASP A 16 14.86 -4.85 -10.41
CA ASP A 16 15.37 -3.47 -10.57
C ASP A 16 14.56 -2.60 -11.54
N PRO A 17 14.09 -3.11 -12.71
CA PRO A 17 13.23 -2.32 -13.60
C PRO A 17 11.91 -1.90 -12.95
N VAL A 18 11.39 -2.71 -12.02
CA VAL A 18 10.17 -2.42 -11.27
C VAL A 18 10.45 -1.38 -10.20
N ALA A 19 11.58 -1.49 -9.49
CA ALA A 19 12.01 -0.51 -8.49
C ALA A 19 12.19 0.89 -9.09
N ALA A 20 12.85 0.98 -10.26
CA ALA A 20 13.03 2.24 -10.99
C ALA A 20 11.68 2.88 -11.36
N ARG A 21 10.76 2.09 -11.92
CA ARG A 21 9.42 2.58 -12.29
C ARG A 21 8.61 3.05 -11.08
N ILE A 22 8.68 2.35 -9.96
CA ILE A 22 8.01 2.76 -8.72
C ILE A 22 8.55 4.11 -8.23
N LYS A 23 9.88 4.28 -8.26
CA LYS A 23 10.52 5.54 -7.86
C LYS A 23 10.05 6.71 -8.73
N ASP A 24 10.08 6.55 -10.06
CA ASP A 24 9.62 7.59 -10.99
C ASP A 24 8.15 7.98 -10.75
N LEU A 25 7.29 7.00 -10.47
CA LEU A 25 5.87 7.25 -10.18
C LEU A 25 5.65 7.93 -8.83
N ALA A 26 6.44 7.57 -7.82
CA ALA A 26 6.41 8.20 -6.51
C ALA A 26 6.87 9.67 -6.59
N ASP A 27 7.98 9.92 -7.29
CA ASP A 27 8.55 11.26 -7.49
C ASP A 27 7.57 12.18 -8.25
N ARG A 28 6.90 11.67 -9.30
CA ARG A 28 5.84 12.41 -10.02
C ARG A 28 4.65 12.80 -9.16
N GLN A 29 4.41 12.08 -8.07
CA GLN A 29 3.32 12.33 -7.13
C GLN A 29 3.78 13.07 -5.86
N GLY A 30 5.07 13.41 -5.75
CA GLY A 30 5.65 14.03 -4.56
C GLY A 30 5.60 13.13 -3.32
N LEU A 31 5.57 11.81 -3.51
CA LEU A 31 5.51 10.80 -2.45
C LEU A 31 6.85 10.08 -2.30
N THR A 32 7.14 9.58 -1.11
CA THR A 32 8.20 8.59 -0.95
C THR A 32 7.77 7.25 -1.56
N VAL A 33 8.74 6.42 -1.97
CA VAL A 33 8.48 5.05 -2.47
C VAL A 33 7.63 4.24 -1.48
N SER A 34 7.88 4.37 -0.17
CA SER A 34 7.13 3.66 0.87
C SER A 34 5.66 4.09 0.93
N GLU A 35 5.40 5.40 0.87
CA GLU A 35 4.03 5.93 0.87
C GLU A 35 3.27 5.52 -0.39
N TRP A 36 3.93 5.65 -1.54
CA TRP A 36 3.35 5.24 -2.82
C TRP A 36 3.00 3.75 -2.81
N CYS A 37 3.90 2.88 -2.32
CA CYS A 37 3.64 1.45 -2.20
C CYS A 37 2.49 1.15 -1.24
N LYS A 38 2.42 1.80 -0.07
CA LYS A 38 1.33 1.59 0.90
C LYS A 38 -0.03 1.98 0.31
N ALA A 39 -0.11 3.14 -0.34
CA ALA A 39 -1.34 3.62 -0.95
C ALA A 39 -1.84 2.68 -2.07
N ASN A 40 -0.92 2.24 -2.94
CA ASN A 40 -1.26 1.34 -4.04
C ASN A 40 -1.58 -0.09 -3.57
N LEU A 41 -0.87 -0.60 -2.56
CA LEU A 41 -1.18 -1.90 -1.95
C LEU A 41 -2.55 -1.85 -1.26
N ALA A 42 -2.87 -0.78 -0.53
CA ALA A 42 -4.19 -0.62 0.06
C ALA A 42 -5.29 -0.61 -1.00
N ARG A 43 -5.09 0.16 -2.08
CA ARG A 43 -6.02 0.21 -3.20
C ARG A 43 -6.18 -1.14 -3.91
N ALA A 44 -5.08 -1.85 -4.15
CA ALA A 44 -5.08 -3.16 -4.83
C ALA A 44 -5.73 -4.25 -3.97
N ALA A 45 -5.54 -4.20 -2.65
CA ALA A 45 -6.19 -5.10 -1.69
C ALA A 45 -7.68 -4.76 -1.47
N GLY A 46 -8.21 -3.72 -2.15
CA GLY A 46 -9.57 -3.24 -1.92
C GLY A 46 -9.80 -2.73 -0.51
N LEU A 47 -8.72 -2.31 0.18
CA LEU A 47 -8.81 -1.74 1.51
C LEU A 47 -9.43 -0.35 1.43
N LEU A 48 -10.44 -0.12 2.25
CA LEU A 48 -11.03 1.16 2.51
C LEU A 48 -10.00 2.08 3.21
N PRO A 49 -10.23 3.41 3.23
CA PRO A 49 -9.32 4.38 3.86
C PRO A 49 -9.04 4.12 5.35
N ASP A 50 -9.90 3.37 6.03
CA ASP A 50 -9.78 2.93 7.43
C ASP A 50 -8.95 1.63 7.59
N GLY A 51 -8.51 1.03 6.48
CA GLY A 51 -7.77 -0.23 6.47
C GLY A 51 -8.65 -1.47 6.59
N GLU A 52 -9.97 -1.36 6.38
CA GLU A 52 -10.87 -2.50 6.28
C GLU A 52 -10.93 -3.04 4.85
N VAL A 53 -10.98 -4.36 4.68
CA VAL A 53 -11.21 -4.96 3.36
C VAL A 53 -12.65 -4.66 2.95
N ARG A 54 -12.86 -4.17 1.72
CA ARG A 54 -14.18 -4.19 1.08
C ARG A 54 -14.66 -5.63 0.98
N SER A 55 -15.26 -6.14 2.04
CA SER A 55 -16.00 -7.38 1.99
C SER A 55 -17.20 -7.12 1.09
N HIS A 56 -17.21 -7.73 -0.09
CA HIS A 56 -18.46 -7.95 -0.79
C HIS A 56 -19.30 -8.85 0.12
N HIS A 57 -20.12 -8.24 0.97
CA HIS A 57 -21.16 -8.97 1.66
C HIS A 57 -22.12 -9.45 0.58
N LYS A 58 -21.87 -10.67 0.08
CA LYS A 58 -22.78 -11.39 -0.79
C LYS A 58 -24.00 -11.67 0.09
N LYS A 59 -24.98 -10.77 0.08
CA LYS A 59 -26.31 -11.06 0.62
C LYS A 59 -26.85 -12.23 -0.19
N ARG A 60 -26.75 -13.43 0.38
CA ARG A 60 -27.72 -14.50 0.24
C ARG A 60 -27.49 -15.54 1.32
#